data_AF-A0A662TUE8-F1
#
_entry.id   AF-A0A662TUE8-F1
#
_cell.length_a   1.000
_cell.length_b   1.000
_cell.length_c   1.000
_cell.angle_alpha   90.00
_cell.angle_beta   90.00
_cell.angle_gamma   90.00
#
_symmetry.space_group_name_H-M   'P 1'
#
loop_
_entity.id
_entity.type
_entity.pdbx_description
1 polymer ?
#
loop_
_entity_poly.entity_id
_entity_poly.type
_entity_poly.pdbx_seq_one_letter_code
_entity_poly.pdbx_strand_id
1 'polypeptide(L)'
;MKKKEKVEFSPEQGEIVVMGQRGVLLDIVSCCEKLDEMLGTGAEVVVHHMWYGYGCQLLKNLTEKIGDAEKGKVLEELAKINAEMGLGVLNFTIIGKKRPYVEITVKNPPFKKIKGSVKRCITSLWAGIFSEYFQKQMVCEESHYDQKTDTFTFTLRQT
;
A
#
# COMPACT_ATOMS: atom_id res chain seq x y z
N MET A 1 -23.08 18.29 -7.74
CA MET A 1 -21.99 17.55 -8.41
C MET A 1 -22.01 16.12 -7.88
N LYS A 2 -22.18 15.11 -8.76
CA LYS A 2 -22.13 13.70 -8.33
C LYS A 2 -20.71 13.37 -7.86
N LYS A 3 -20.59 12.71 -6.72
CA LYS A 3 -19.33 12.20 -6.16
C LYS A 3 -18.75 11.23 -7.21
N LYS A 4 -17.61 11.54 -7.83
CA LYS A 4 -16.93 10.54 -8.66
C LYS A 4 -16.51 9.40 -7.75
N GLU A 5 -16.90 8.19 -8.12
CA GLU A 5 -16.44 6.99 -7.43
C GLU A 5 -14.93 6.88 -7.64
N LYS A 6 -14.21 6.50 -6.58
CA LYS A 6 -12.75 6.37 -6.66
C LYS A 6 -12.33 5.02 -7.22
N VAL A 7 -13.24 4.06 -7.18
CA VAL A 7 -13.12 2.79 -7.88
C VAL A 7 -14.35 2.65 -8.78
N GLU A 8 -14.11 2.52 -10.07
CA GLU A 8 -15.14 2.36 -11.09
C GLU A 8 -15.00 0.96 -11.71
N PHE A 9 -16.06 0.16 -11.63
CA PHE A 9 -16.14 -1.14 -12.29
C PHE A 9 -17.03 -1.02 -13.53
N SER A 10 -16.45 -1.30 -14.70
CA SER A 10 -17.18 -1.33 -15.98
C SER A 10 -17.08 -2.72 -16.61
N PRO A 11 -17.87 -3.72 -16.13
CA PRO A 11 -17.78 -5.10 -16.60
C PRO A 11 -18.01 -5.26 -18.10
N GLU A 12 -18.95 -4.50 -18.66
CA GLU A 12 -19.27 -4.50 -20.10
C GLU A 12 -18.08 -4.05 -20.98
N GLN A 13 -17.14 -3.29 -20.41
CA GLN A 13 -15.91 -2.84 -21.09
C GLN A 13 -14.69 -3.66 -20.66
N GLY A 14 -14.83 -4.57 -19.68
CA GLY A 14 -13.71 -5.30 -19.09
C GLY A 14 -12.72 -4.40 -18.34
N GLU A 15 -13.20 -3.30 -17.74
CA GLU A 15 -12.34 -2.29 -17.11
C GLU A 15 -12.61 -2.12 -15.61
N ILE A 16 -11.52 -1.93 -14.87
CA ILE A 16 -11.53 -1.49 -13.48
C ILE A 16 -10.62 -0.27 -13.44
N VAL A 17 -11.12 0.84 -12.89
CA VAL A 17 -10.36 2.08 -12.76
C VAL A 17 -10.32 2.46 -11.29
N VAL A 18 -9.12 2.53 -10.73
CA VAL A 18 -8.87 2.97 -9.35
C VAL A 18 -8.15 4.31 -9.43
N MET A 19 -8.77 5.37 -8.91
CA MET A 19 -8.22 6.74 -8.91
C MET A 19 -7.77 7.23 -10.29
N GLY A 20 -8.53 6.86 -11.32
CA GLY A 20 -8.22 7.21 -12.71
C GLY A 20 -7.09 6.40 -13.34
N GLN A 21 -6.63 5.32 -12.70
CA GLN A 21 -5.68 4.36 -13.26
C GLN A 21 -6.37 3.02 -13.52
N ARG A 22 -6.15 2.43 -14.70
CA ARG A 22 -6.65 1.09 -15.00
C ARG A 22 -5.94 0.06 -14.12
N GLY A 23 -6.73 -0.81 -13.50
CA GLY A 23 -6.26 -1.90 -12.65
C GLY A 23 -6.71 -3.26 -13.16
N VAL A 24 -6.20 -4.29 -12.51
CA VAL A 24 -6.60 -5.69 -12.72
C VAL A 24 -6.82 -6.35 -11.36
N LEU A 25 -7.76 -7.30 -11.29
CA LEU A 25 -7.95 -8.14 -10.12
C LEU A 25 -7.08 -9.38 -10.23
N LEU A 26 -6.30 -9.65 -9.20
CA LEU A 26 -5.41 -10.81 -9.10
C LEU A 26 -5.47 -11.39 -7.69
N ASP A 27 -5.35 -12.71 -7.59
CA ASP A 27 -5.03 -13.36 -6.32
C ASP A 27 -3.52 -13.18 -6.02
N ILE A 28 -3.20 -12.03 -5.42
CA ILE A 28 -1.82 -11.65 -5.14
C ILE A 28 -1.17 -12.57 -4.10
N VAL A 29 -1.94 -13.24 -3.23
CA VAL A 29 -1.41 -14.20 -2.25
C VAL A 29 -0.85 -15.41 -2.99
N SER A 30 -1.66 -16.01 -3.87
CA SER A 30 -1.21 -17.13 -4.71
C SER A 30 -0.04 -16.74 -5.61
N CYS A 31 -0.02 -15.53 -6.18
CA CYS A 31 1.12 -15.04 -6.95
C CYS A 31 2.42 -14.97 -6.12
N CYS A 32 2.34 -14.45 -4.89
CA CYS A 32 3.49 -14.37 -4.00
C CYS A 32 3.99 -15.75 -3.57
N GLU A 33 3.08 -16.69 -3.30
CA GLU A 33 3.46 -18.06 -2.96
C GLU A 33 4.22 -18.74 -4.10
N LYS A 34 3.79 -18.54 -5.35
CA LYS A 34 4.54 -19.03 -6.52
C LYS A 34 5.89 -18.36 -6.70
N LEU A 35 6.01 -17.07 -6.42
CA LEU A 35 7.30 -16.39 -6.43
C LEU A 35 8.22 -16.93 -5.32
N ASP A 36 7.69 -17.16 -4.12
CA ASP A 36 8.43 -17.73 -2.99
C ASP A 36 8.93 -19.15 -3.31
N GLU A 37 8.11 -19.99 -3.96
CA GLU A 37 8.51 -21.33 -4.44
C GLU A 37 9.67 -21.25 -5.45
N MET A 38 9.63 -20.29 -6.39
CA MET A 38 10.60 -20.17 -7.47
C MET A 38 11.92 -19.52 -7.04
N LEU A 39 11.86 -18.49 -6.19
CA LEU A 39 12.98 -17.58 -5.91
C LEU A 39 13.43 -17.62 -4.45
N GLY A 40 12.71 -18.33 -3.59
CA GLY A 40 12.95 -18.33 -2.15
C GLY A 40 12.94 -16.90 -1.59
N THR A 41 14.00 -16.53 -0.88
CA THR A 41 14.14 -15.18 -0.30
C THR A 41 14.27 -14.07 -1.35
N GLY A 42 14.65 -14.39 -2.59
CA GLY A 42 14.72 -13.42 -3.69
C GLY A 42 13.33 -12.85 -4.06
N ALA A 43 12.26 -13.59 -3.82
CA ALA A 43 10.89 -13.13 -4.04
C ALA A 43 10.56 -11.88 -3.20
N GLU A 44 11.05 -11.81 -1.95
CA GLU A 44 10.83 -10.64 -1.09
C GLU A 44 11.43 -9.38 -1.72
N VAL A 45 12.60 -9.49 -2.36
CA VAL A 45 13.29 -8.35 -3.00
C VAL A 45 12.50 -7.86 -4.21
N VAL A 46 12.03 -8.79 -5.05
CA VAL A 46 11.24 -8.48 -6.24
C VAL A 46 9.93 -7.80 -5.85
N VAL A 47 9.16 -8.40 -4.93
CA VAL A 47 7.89 -7.83 -4.46
C VAL A 47 8.11 -6.50 -3.75
N HIS A 48 9.18 -6.36 -2.96
CA HIS A 48 9.53 -5.08 -2.35
C HIS A 48 9.76 -4.00 -3.39
N HIS A 49 10.62 -4.24 -4.39
CA HIS A 49 10.95 -3.26 -5.40
C HIS A 49 9.72 -2.82 -6.23
N MET A 50 8.90 -3.79 -6.65
CA MET A 50 7.69 -3.51 -7.43
C MET A 50 6.69 -2.64 -6.63
N TRP A 51 6.36 -3.05 -5.41
CA TRP A 51 5.34 -2.36 -4.61
C TRP A 51 5.84 -1.04 -4.04
N TYR A 52 7.12 -0.94 -3.67
CA TYR A 52 7.72 0.33 -3.25
C TYR A 52 7.70 1.36 -4.38
N GLY A 53 8.19 0.98 -5.57
CA GLY A 53 8.19 1.86 -6.75
C GLY A 53 6.78 2.28 -7.14
N TYR A 54 5.84 1.33 -7.14
CA TYR A 54 4.42 1.61 -7.40
C TYR A 54 3.84 2.60 -6.37
N GLY A 55 4.12 2.43 -5.08
CA GLY A 55 3.67 3.35 -4.03
C GLY A 55 4.18 4.77 -4.20
N CYS A 56 5.46 4.95 -4.54
CA CYS A 56 6.03 6.26 -4.86
C CYS A 56 5.31 6.90 -6.07
N GLN A 57 5.17 6.14 -7.16
CA GLN A 57 4.55 6.62 -8.39
C GLN A 57 3.07 6.97 -8.17
N LEU A 58 2.34 6.18 -7.38
CA LEU A 58 0.94 6.40 -7.08
C LEU A 58 0.73 7.75 -6.40
N LEU A 59 1.48 8.04 -5.32
CA LEU A 59 1.34 9.33 -4.63
C LEU A 59 1.76 10.48 -5.54
N LYS A 60 2.89 10.34 -6.26
CA LYS A 60 3.37 11.35 -7.20
C LYS A 60 2.30 11.70 -8.25
N ASN A 61 1.76 10.71 -8.96
CA ASN A 61 0.74 10.93 -10.00
C ASN A 61 -0.53 11.61 -9.49
N LEU A 62 -0.94 11.31 -8.25
CA LEU A 62 -2.13 11.91 -7.65
C LEU A 62 -1.87 13.34 -7.18
N THR A 63 -0.68 13.62 -6.68
CA THR A 63 -0.30 14.96 -6.20
C THR A 63 0.01 15.92 -7.35
N GLU A 64 0.55 15.45 -8.47
CA GLU A 64 0.77 16.28 -9.68
C GLU A 64 -0.51 16.94 -10.21
N LYS A 65 -1.67 16.30 -10.01
CA LYS A 65 -2.97 16.80 -10.50
C LYS A 65 -3.62 17.84 -9.58
N ILE A 66 -3.21 17.90 -8.31
CA ILE A 66 -3.93 18.62 -7.25
C ILE A 66 -3.03 19.65 -6.55
N GLY A 67 -1.71 19.47 -6.62
CA GLY A 67 -0.69 20.32 -6.01
C GLY A 67 -0.24 19.85 -4.63
N ASP A 68 0.99 20.20 -4.27
CA ASP A 68 1.67 19.74 -3.05
C ASP A 68 0.96 20.14 -1.73
N ALA A 69 0.24 21.26 -1.73
CA ALA A 69 -0.53 21.71 -0.57
C ALA A 69 -1.62 20.71 -0.14
N GLU A 70 -2.03 19.80 -1.03
CA GLU A 70 -3.04 18.78 -0.76
C GLU A 70 -2.47 17.37 -0.56
N LYS A 71 -1.14 17.22 -0.42
CA LYS A 71 -0.49 15.90 -0.20
C LYS A 71 -1.08 15.11 0.98
N GLY A 72 -1.41 15.79 2.09
CA GLY A 72 -2.10 15.16 3.23
C GLY A 72 -3.53 14.71 2.86
N LYS A 73 -4.23 15.58 2.12
CA LYS A 73 -5.48 15.31 1.35
C LYS A 73 -5.46 13.93 0.71
N VAL A 74 -4.51 13.79 -0.21
CA VAL A 74 -4.33 12.60 -1.05
C VAL A 74 -3.99 11.37 -0.21
N LEU A 75 -3.12 11.51 0.79
CA LEU A 75 -2.71 10.41 1.67
C LEU A 75 -3.91 9.81 2.43
N GLU A 76 -4.79 10.66 2.98
CA GLU A 76 -6.01 10.21 3.65
C GLU A 76 -6.97 9.50 2.69
N GLU A 77 -7.06 9.98 1.44
CA GLU A 77 -7.91 9.34 0.43
C GLU A 77 -7.35 7.99 -0.03
N LEU A 78 -6.03 7.87 -0.17
CA LEU A 78 -5.37 6.60 -0.44
C LEU A 78 -5.64 5.58 0.68
N ALA A 79 -5.60 6.01 1.94
CA ALA A 79 -5.90 5.14 3.07
C ALA A 79 -7.32 4.59 3.04
N LYS A 80 -8.30 5.40 2.61
CA LYS A 80 -9.69 4.95 2.45
C LYS A 80 -9.85 3.94 1.31
N ILE A 81 -9.18 4.18 0.18
CA ILE A 81 -9.25 3.32 -1.01
C ILE A 81 -8.53 2.00 -0.81
N ASN A 82 -7.60 1.91 0.15
CA ASN A 82 -6.95 0.64 0.52
C ASN A 82 -8.00 -0.47 0.76
N ALA A 83 -9.12 -0.14 1.41
CA ALA A 83 -10.22 -1.08 1.62
C ALA A 83 -10.98 -1.41 0.32
N GLU A 84 -11.24 -0.41 -0.53
CA GLU A 84 -11.90 -0.57 -1.83
C GLU A 84 -11.06 -1.43 -2.81
N MET A 85 -9.73 -1.43 -2.65
CA MET A 85 -8.79 -2.29 -3.37
C MET A 85 -8.67 -3.70 -2.78
N GLY A 86 -9.41 -4.02 -1.72
CA GLY A 86 -9.33 -5.33 -1.05
C GLY A 86 -8.06 -5.54 -0.21
N LEU A 87 -7.32 -4.48 0.12
CA LEU A 87 -6.09 -4.54 0.93
C LEU A 87 -6.34 -4.39 2.43
N GLY A 88 -7.61 -4.38 2.86
CA GLY A 88 -8.02 -4.19 4.25
C GLY A 88 -8.26 -2.73 4.63
N VAL A 89 -8.80 -2.50 5.84
CA VAL A 89 -9.07 -1.16 6.35
C VAL A 89 -7.81 -0.61 7.01
N LEU A 90 -7.24 0.44 6.42
CA LEU A 90 -5.98 1.01 6.86
C LEU A 90 -6.18 2.21 7.78
N ASN A 91 -5.40 2.25 8.85
CA ASN A 91 -5.21 3.42 9.70
C ASN A 91 -3.71 3.66 9.88
N PHE A 92 -3.30 4.92 10.04
CA PHE A 92 -1.92 5.27 10.30
C PHE A 92 -1.79 6.46 11.23
N THR A 93 -0.70 6.50 11.98
CA THR A 93 -0.31 7.64 12.82
C THR A 93 1.09 8.09 12.43
N ILE A 94 1.24 9.37 12.08
CA ILE A 94 2.55 9.97 11.81
C ILE A 94 3.09 10.60 13.11
N ILE A 95 4.26 10.15 13.54
CA ILE A 95 4.95 10.59 14.75
C ILE A 95 6.26 11.29 14.37
N GLY A 96 6.44 12.51 14.86
CA GLY A 96 7.65 13.30 14.63
C GLY A 96 7.72 13.97 13.26
N LYS A 97 8.16 15.23 13.22
CA LYS A 97 8.31 16.01 11.97
C LYS A 97 9.70 15.91 11.34
N LYS A 98 10.76 15.88 12.16
CA LYS A 98 12.15 15.88 11.67
C LYS A 98 12.66 14.48 11.29
N ARG A 99 12.28 13.47 12.06
CA ARG A 99 12.56 12.05 11.81
C ARG A 99 11.21 11.33 11.83
N PRO A 100 10.52 11.26 10.67
CA PRO A 100 9.19 10.68 10.63
C PRO A 100 9.26 9.21 11.00
N TYR A 101 8.29 8.81 11.80
CA TYR A 101 7.99 7.45 12.17
C TYR A 101 6.48 7.26 11.95
N VAL A 102 6.10 6.18 11.29
CA VAL A 102 4.69 5.92 10.96
C VAL A 102 4.29 4.57 11.53
N GLU A 103 3.25 4.57 12.34
CA GLU A 103 2.59 3.34 12.79
C GLU A 103 1.42 3.06 11.86
N ILE A 104 1.36 1.85 11.29
CA ILE A 104 0.31 1.46 10.36
C ILE A 104 -0.40 0.22 10.89
N THR A 105 -1.72 0.25 10.80
CA THR A 105 -2.61 -0.84 11.20
C THR A 105 -3.56 -1.14 10.05
N VAL A 106 -3.68 -2.41 9.70
CA VAL A 106 -4.56 -2.88 8.63
C VAL A 106 -5.49 -3.95 9.17
N LYS A 107 -6.79 -3.66 9.24
CA LYS A 107 -7.80 -4.63 9.66
C LYS A 107 -8.33 -5.43 8.48
N ASN A 108 -8.64 -6.70 8.73
CA ASN A 108 -9.08 -7.66 7.71
C ASN A 108 -8.12 -7.71 6.49
N PRO A 109 -6.80 -7.82 6.71
CA PRO A 109 -5.84 -7.85 5.62
C PRO A 109 -5.98 -9.14 4.80
N PRO A 110 -5.80 -9.09 3.47
CA PRO A 110 -5.67 -10.31 2.68
C PRO A 110 -4.36 -11.07 3.01
N PHE A 111 -3.37 -10.37 3.57
CA PHE A 111 -2.04 -10.90 3.91
C PHE A 111 -1.95 -11.19 5.41
N LYS A 112 -2.05 -12.47 5.78
CA LYS A 112 -1.99 -12.92 7.18
C LYS A 112 -0.61 -13.48 7.58
N LYS A 113 0.30 -13.67 6.61
CA LYS A 113 1.65 -14.21 6.83
C LYS A 113 2.64 -13.07 7.08
N ILE A 114 3.47 -13.21 8.12
CA ILE A 114 4.60 -12.31 8.43
C ILE A 114 5.94 -12.78 7.84
N LYS A 115 5.92 -13.84 7.03
CA LYS A 115 7.07 -14.42 6.32
C LYS A 115 6.76 -14.54 4.83
N GLY A 116 7.80 -14.59 4.01
CA GLY A 116 7.68 -14.66 2.55
C GLY A 116 7.40 -13.30 1.92
N SER A 117 7.30 -13.29 0.60
CA SER A 117 7.15 -12.06 -0.19
C SER A 117 5.81 -11.36 0.00
N VAL A 118 4.76 -12.10 0.38
CA VAL A 118 3.40 -11.54 0.53
C VAL A 118 3.32 -10.37 1.52
N LYS A 119 4.10 -10.39 2.60
CA LYS A 119 4.13 -9.28 3.57
C LYS A 119 4.62 -7.97 2.92
N ARG A 120 5.41 -8.07 1.85
CA ARG A 120 5.99 -6.92 1.13
C ARG A 120 4.95 -6.18 0.30
N CYS A 121 3.83 -6.80 -0.07
CA CYS A 121 2.77 -6.14 -0.83
C CYS A 121 2.28 -4.87 -0.14
N ILE A 122 1.86 -4.98 1.12
CA ILE A 122 1.33 -3.82 1.86
C ILE A 122 2.43 -2.98 2.50
N THR A 123 3.46 -3.62 3.08
CA THR A 123 4.53 -2.90 3.78
C THR A 123 5.35 -2.04 2.81
N SER A 124 5.67 -2.56 1.62
CA SER A 124 6.47 -1.82 0.63
C SER A 124 5.64 -0.78 -0.11
N LEU A 125 4.37 -1.07 -0.43
CA LEU A 125 3.45 -0.07 -0.98
C LEU A 125 3.41 1.19 -0.11
N TRP A 126 3.15 1.00 1.18
CA TRP A 126 3.06 2.13 2.10
C TRP A 126 4.41 2.74 2.43
N ALA A 127 5.49 1.96 2.45
CA ALA A 127 6.84 2.51 2.51
C ALA A 127 7.12 3.46 1.32
N GLY A 128 6.71 3.09 0.10
CA GLY A 128 6.85 3.93 -1.09
C GLY A 128 6.01 5.21 -1.00
N ILE A 129 4.73 5.08 -0.64
CA ILE A 129 3.82 6.22 -0.45
C ILE A 129 4.39 7.21 0.58
N PHE A 130 4.79 6.72 1.75
CA PHE A 130 5.34 7.60 2.79
C PHE A 130 6.72 8.14 2.44
N SER A 131 7.51 7.42 1.63
CA SER A 131 8.79 7.94 1.16
C SER A 131 8.62 9.15 0.27
N GLU A 132 7.66 9.07 -0.66
CA GLU A 132 7.28 10.20 -1.51
C GLU A 132 6.63 11.32 -0.69
N TYR A 133 5.80 11.00 0.30
CA TYR A 133 5.15 11.99 1.15
C TYR A 133 6.16 12.83 1.95
N PHE A 134 7.16 12.19 2.56
CA PHE A 134 8.20 12.86 3.35
C PHE A 134 9.42 13.31 2.55
N GLN A 135 9.50 12.97 1.26
CA GLN A 135 10.69 13.15 0.42
C GLN A 135 11.95 12.55 1.06
N LYS A 136 11.80 11.36 1.66
CA LYS A 136 12.82 10.66 2.45
C LYS A 136 12.63 9.16 2.29
N GLN A 137 13.69 8.39 2.29
CA GLN A 137 13.56 6.94 2.26
C GLN A 137 12.95 6.44 3.58
N MET A 138 11.77 5.84 3.49
CA MET A 138 11.08 5.17 4.58
C MET A 138 11.18 3.66 4.38
N VAL A 139 11.56 2.93 5.44
CA VAL A 139 11.66 1.47 5.43
C VAL A 139 10.79 0.85 6.50
N CYS A 140 10.28 -0.35 6.23
CA CYS A 140 9.57 -1.15 7.22
C CYS A 140 10.58 -1.76 8.21
N GLU A 141 10.43 -1.48 9.50
CA GLU A 141 11.28 -2.07 10.56
C GLU A 141 10.63 -3.33 11.14
N GLU A 142 9.41 -3.20 11.65
CA GLU A 142 8.70 -4.29 12.34
C GLU A 142 7.35 -4.56 11.68
N SER A 143 6.94 -5.82 11.65
CA SER A 143 5.61 -6.23 11.18
C SER A 143 5.07 -7.38 12.02
N HIS A 144 3.80 -7.32 12.37
CA HIS A 144 3.11 -8.31 13.18
C HIS A 144 1.71 -8.58 12.63
N TYR A 145 1.20 -9.78 12.86
CA TYR A 145 -0.18 -10.14 12.58
C TYR A 145 -0.82 -10.72 13.84
N ASP A 146 -1.90 -10.09 14.30
CA ASP A 146 -2.73 -10.57 15.39
C ASP A 146 -3.98 -11.26 14.83
N GLN A 147 -4.02 -12.58 14.99
CA GLN A 147 -5.15 -13.40 14.56
C GLN A 147 -6.43 -13.13 15.35
N LYS A 148 -6.32 -12.71 16.61
CA LYS A 148 -7.48 -12.50 17.50
C LYS A 148 -8.29 -11.29 17.08
N THR A 149 -7.61 -10.28 16.54
CA THR A 149 -8.21 -9.02 16.07
C THR A 149 -8.22 -8.88 14.55
N ASP A 150 -7.78 -9.91 13.81
CA ASP A 150 -7.57 -9.93 12.36
C ASP A 150 -6.87 -8.66 11.84
N THR A 151 -5.72 -8.35 12.46
CA THR A 151 -5.03 -7.08 12.28
C THR A 151 -3.56 -7.30 11.95
N PHE A 152 -3.09 -6.69 10.86
CA PHE A 152 -1.67 -6.61 10.49
C PHE A 152 -1.14 -5.22 10.84
N THR A 153 -0.10 -5.16 11.67
CA THR A 153 0.56 -3.92 12.08
C THR A 153 1.98 -3.87 11.56
N PHE A 154 2.45 -2.69 11.20
CA PHE A 154 3.85 -2.46 10.86
C PHE A 154 4.26 -1.02 11.07
N THR A 155 5.57 -0.81 11.18
CA THR A 155 6.16 0.50 11.45
C THR A 155 7.09 0.90 10.31
N LEU A 156 7.02 2.17 9.92
CA LEU A 156 7.90 2.75 8.92
C LEU A 156 8.79 3.80 9.55
N ARG A 157 10.09 3.76 9.24
CA ARG A 157 11.06 4.72 9.75
C ARG A 157 11.96 5.26 8.66
N GLN A 158 12.35 6.52 8.81
CA GLN A 158 13.40 7.11 7.99
C GLN A 158 14.74 6.39 8.22
N THR A 159 15.39 5.98 7.13
CA THR A 159 16.82 5.57 7.13
C THR A 159 17.76 6.75 7.02
#